data_AF-A0AAX3T1M3-F1
#
_entry.id   AF-A0AAX3T1M3-F1
#
_cell.length_a   1.000
_cell.length_b   1.000
_cell.length_c   1.000
_cell.angle_alpha   90.00
_cell.angle_beta   90.00
_cell.angle_gamma   90.00
#
_symmetry.space_group_name_H-M   'P 1'
#
loop_
_entity.id
_entity.type
_entity.pdbx_description
1 polymer ?
#
loop_
_entity_poly.entity_id
_entity_poly.type
_entity_poly.pdbx_seq_one_letter_code
_entity_poly.pdbx_strand_id
1 'polypeptide(L)'
;MFVFVFFLLTDENSWPINLMTAVTIAIAVIPEFLIVIVSVILSLSVKRMTKVNVIVKKLDAVETLGSVNVICSDKTGTLTQNKMTVKEIIFNNEIFKENDFNYQQNNKAAFHFINCLTLCNDAIN
;
A
#
# COMPACT_ATOMS: atom_id res chain seq x y z
N MET A 1 -19.72 -28.46 22.62
CA MET A 1 -20.42 -29.73 22.34
C MET A 1 -19.61 -30.94 22.78
N PHE A 2 -18.36 -31.13 22.30
CA PHE A 2 -17.52 -32.28 22.67
C PHE A 2 -17.23 -32.46 24.18
N VAL A 3 -16.95 -31.37 24.90
CA VAL A 3 -16.65 -31.41 26.36
C VAL A 3 -17.87 -31.84 27.19
N PHE A 4 -19.07 -31.41 26.80
CA PHE A 4 -20.33 -31.77 27.49
C PHE A 4 -20.70 -33.25 27.25
N VAL A 5 -20.45 -33.76 26.05
CA VAL A 5 -20.62 -35.18 25.72
C VAL A 5 -19.63 -36.05 26.50
N PHE A 6 -18.37 -35.62 26.62
CA PHE A 6 -17.38 -36.30 27.45
C PHE A 6 -17.80 -36.35 28.92
N PHE A 7 -18.35 -35.26 29.45
CA PHE A 7 -18.88 -35.20 30.81
C PHE A 7 -20.06 -36.15 31.05
N LEU A 8 -20.99 -36.29 30.08
CA LEU A 8 -22.14 -37.22 30.14
C LEU A 8 -21.76 -38.71 30.02
N LEU A 9 -20.61 -39.02 29.41
CA LEU A 9 -20.15 -40.40 29.20
C LEU A 9 -19.28 -40.93 30.37
N THR A 10 -18.97 -40.09 31.37
CA THR A 10 -18.07 -40.43 32.47
C THR A 10 -18.85 -40.68 33.77
N ASP A 11 -18.49 -41.72 34.54
CA ASP A 11 -19.17 -42.17 35.76
C ASP A 11 -19.49 -41.06 36.79
N GLU A 12 -20.69 -41.13 37.40
CA GLU A 12 -21.23 -40.12 38.33
C GLU A 12 -20.46 -39.99 39.66
N ASN A 13 -19.70 -41.01 40.06
CA ASN A 13 -19.00 -41.05 41.36
C ASN A 13 -17.77 -40.12 41.45
N SER A 14 -17.37 -39.49 40.35
CA SER A 14 -16.15 -38.66 40.24
C SER A 14 -16.42 -37.24 39.73
N TRP A 15 -17.61 -36.68 39.99
CA TRP A 15 -18.04 -35.38 39.48
C TRP A 15 -17.03 -34.21 39.66
N PRO A 16 -16.24 -34.10 40.74
CA PRO A 16 -15.29 -32.98 40.88
C PRO A 16 -14.13 -33.08 39.90
N ILE A 17 -13.66 -34.31 39.64
CA ILE A 17 -12.57 -34.61 38.70
C ILE A 17 -13.05 -34.45 37.26
N ASN A 18 -14.28 -34.88 36.96
CA ASN A 18 -14.87 -34.72 35.62
C ASN A 18 -15.09 -33.23 35.31
N LEU A 19 -15.47 -32.42 36.31
CA LEU A 19 -15.57 -30.96 36.16
C LEU A 19 -14.19 -30.33 35.93
N MET A 20 -13.19 -30.67 36.74
CA MET A 20 -11.84 -30.12 36.58
C MET A 20 -11.24 -30.45 35.21
N THR A 21 -11.35 -31.71 34.77
CA THR A 21 -10.84 -32.14 33.47
C THR A 21 -11.56 -31.47 32.31
N ALA A 22 -12.89 -31.32 32.38
CA ALA A 22 -13.67 -30.59 31.38
C ALA A 22 -13.22 -29.12 31.25
N VAL A 23 -13.00 -28.44 32.39
CA VAL A 23 -12.52 -27.04 32.41
C VAL A 23 -11.09 -26.94 31.88
N THR A 24 -10.19 -27.86 32.27
CA THR A 24 -8.80 -27.88 31.77
C THR A 24 -8.75 -28.07 30.25
N ILE A 25 -9.52 -29.00 29.70
CA ILE A 25 -9.58 -29.24 28.25
C ILE A 25 -10.17 -28.02 27.53
N ALA A 26 -11.19 -27.38 28.10
CA ALA A 26 -11.79 -26.19 27.51
C ALA A 26 -10.78 -25.04 27.40
N ILE A 27 -9.97 -24.79 28.44
CA ILE A 27 -8.93 -23.76 28.43
C ILE A 27 -7.81 -24.10 27.44
N ALA A 28 -7.38 -25.37 27.38
CA ALA A 28 -6.29 -25.80 26.48
C ALA A 28 -6.58 -25.58 24.99
N VAL A 29 -7.86 -25.53 24.60
CA VAL A 29 -8.27 -25.32 23.21
C VAL A 29 -8.25 -23.84 22.81
N ILE A 30 -8.21 -22.90 23.75
CA ILE A 30 -8.21 -21.46 23.45
C ILE A 30 -6.81 -21.06 22.96
N PRO A 31 -6.66 -20.61 21.70
CA PRO A 31 -5.36 -20.25 21.15
C PRO A 31 -4.99 -18.81 21.50
N GLU A 32 -4.83 -18.50 22.79
CA GLU A 32 -4.52 -17.14 23.28
C GLU A 32 -3.23 -16.56 22.67
N PHE A 33 -2.24 -17.43 22.45
CA PHE A 33 -0.93 -17.05 21.90
C PHE A 33 -0.98 -16.67 20.41
N LEU A 34 -2.00 -17.11 19.67
CA LEU A 34 -2.07 -16.86 18.23
C LEU A 34 -2.18 -15.37 17.93
N ILE A 35 -2.96 -14.64 18.74
CA ILE A 35 -3.18 -13.20 18.57
C ILE A 35 -1.87 -12.42 18.77
N VAL A 36 -1.05 -12.85 19.74
CA VAL A 36 0.24 -12.22 20.03
C VAL A 36 1.24 -12.48 18.90
N ILE A 37 1.34 -13.73 18.43
CA ILE A 37 2.28 -14.11 17.37
C ILE A 37 1.98 -13.35 16.08
N VAL A 38 0.70 -13.29 15.67
CA VAL A 38 0.27 -12.54 14.48
C VAL A 38 0.65 -11.06 14.60
N SER A 39 0.41 -10.45 15.77
CA SER A 39 0.76 -9.04 16.01
C SER A 39 2.26 -8.77 15.88
N VAL A 40 3.11 -9.66 16.40
CA VAL A 40 4.57 -9.55 16.29
C VAL A 40 5.02 -9.65 14.83
N ILE A 41 4.48 -10.62 14.08
CA ILE A 41 4.83 -10.82 12.66
C ILE A 41 4.40 -9.61 11.82
N LEU A 42 3.19 -9.07 12.04
CA LEU A 42 2.72 -7.85 11.36
C LEU A 42 3.61 -6.65 11.70
N SER A 43 4.01 -6.48 12.96
CA SER A 43 4.91 -5.41 13.40
C SER A 43 6.29 -5.49 12.72
N LEU A 44 6.86 -6.69 12.61
CA LEU A 44 8.11 -6.91 11.86
C LEU A 44 7.95 -6.57 10.37
N SER A 45 6.79 -6.87 9.79
CA SER A 45 6.48 -6.56 8.39
C SER A 45 6.36 -5.05 8.18
N VAL A 46 5.69 -4.33 9.09
CA VAL A 46 5.64 -2.86 9.10
C VAL A 46 7.04 -2.26 9.17
N LYS A 47 7.90 -2.77 10.05
CA LYS A 47 9.30 -2.31 10.16
C LYS A 47 10.07 -2.43 8.85
N ARG A 48 9.79 -3.46 8.03
CA ARG A 48 10.38 -3.61 6.69
C ARG A 48 9.82 -2.58 5.71
N MET A 49 8.52 -2.34 5.72
CA MET A 49 7.87 -1.32 4.86
C MET A 49 8.37 0.09 5.15
N THR A 50 8.62 0.43 6.42
CA THR A 50 9.18 1.74 6.78
C THR A 50 10.58 1.99 6.24
N LYS A 51 11.39 0.94 6.01
CA LYS A 51 12.72 1.09 5.40
C LYS A 51 12.66 1.56 3.93
N VAL A 52 11.52 1.41 3.27
CA VAL A 52 11.28 1.88 1.89
C VAL A 52 10.31 3.07 1.86
N ASN A 53 10.31 3.88 2.92
CA ASN A 53 9.53 5.12 3.05
C ASN A 53 8.00 4.95 3.07
N VAL A 54 7.49 3.77 3.47
CA VAL A 54 6.06 3.55 3.67
C VAL A 54 5.68 3.71 5.15
N ILE A 55 4.70 4.55 5.44
CA ILE A 55 4.15 4.75 6.78
C ILE A 55 2.87 3.95 6.93
N VAL A 56 2.90 2.92 7.80
CA VAL A 56 1.73 2.09 8.10
C VAL A 56 1.09 2.57 9.40
N LYS A 57 -0.18 2.99 9.32
CA LYS A 57 -0.93 3.52 10.49
C LYS A 57 -1.62 2.43 11.31
N LYS A 58 -1.92 1.27 10.71
CA LYS A 58 -2.60 0.13 11.35
C LYS A 58 -1.96 -1.18 10.90
N LEU A 59 -1.78 -2.14 11.81
CA LEU A 59 -1.06 -3.39 11.52
C LEU A 59 -1.79 -4.30 10.51
N ASP A 60 -3.13 -4.34 10.57
CA ASP A 60 -4.03 -5.08 9.68
C ASP A 60 -3.98 -4.61 8.22
N ALA A 61 -3.55 -3.37 7.97
CA ALA A 61 -3.39 -2.83 6.62
C ALA A 61 -2.34 -3.61 5.80
N VAL A 62 -1.33 -4.19 6.45
CA VAL A 62 -0.29 -4.99 5.78
C VAL A 62 -0.86 -6.29 5.22
N GLU A 63 -1.70 -6.97 6.00
CA GLU A 63 -2.39 -8.19 5.57
C GLU A 63 -3.39 -7.89 4.47
N THR A 64 -4.15 -6.80 4.62
CA THR A 64 -5.11 -6.33 3.61
C THR A 64 -4.38 -6.08 2.29
N LEU A 65 -3.27 -5.33 2.30
CA LEU A 65 -2.50 -5.04 1.09
C LEU A 65 -1.97 -6.31 0.40
N GLY A 66 -1.59 -7.33 1.17
CA GLY A 66 -1.15 -8.62 0.63
C GLY A 66 -2.24 -9.46 -0.03
N SER A 67 -3.51 -9.20 0.29
CA SER A 67 -4.68 -9.90 -0.26
C SER A 67 -5.45 -9.08 -1.31
N VAL A 68 -4.99 -7.87 -1.64
CA VAL A 68 -5.64 -7.02 -2.66
C VAL A 68 -5.48 -7.64 -4.05
N ASN A 69 -6.60 -7.80 -4.77
CA ASN A 69 -6.62 -8.20 -6.17
C ASN A 69 -6.88 -7.04 -7.16
N VAL A 70 -7.39 -5.90 -6.66
CA VAL A 70 -7.73 -4.73 -7.49
C VAL A 70 -7.19 -3.47 -6.83
N ILE A 71 -6.42 -2.68 -7.59
CA ILE A 71 -5.86 -1.40 -7.13
C ILE A 71 -6.63 -0.26 -7.80
N CYS A 72 -7.38 0.49 -7.00
CA CYS A 72 -7.94 1.77 -7.42
C CYS A 72 -6.91 2.86 -7.14
N SER A 73 -6.35 3.47 -8.18
CA SER A 73 -5.39 4.57 -8.06
C SER A 73 -6.01 5.86 -8.55
N ASP A 74 -5.75 6.96 -7.86
CA ASP A 74 -6.09 8.28 -8.36
C ASP A 74 -5.10 8.72 -9.46
N LYS A 75 -5.54 9.57 -10.38
CA LYS A 75 -4.69 10.06 -11.46
C LYS A 75 -3.78 11.17 -10.97
N THR A 76 -4.36 12.25 -10.47
CA THR A 76 -3.65 13.50 -10.22
C THR A 76 -2.95 13.45 -8.86
N GLY A 77 -1.63 13.63 -8.84
CA GLY A 77 -0.84 13.59 -7.61
C GLY A 77 -0.51 12.19 -7.08
N THR A 78 -1.00 11.14 -7.75
CA THR A 78 -0.63 9.74 -7.47
C THR A 78 0.07 9.10 -8.68
N LEU A 79 -0.63 8.93 -9.80
CA LEU A 79 0.02 8.45 -11.05
C LEU A 79 0.79 9.56 -11.76
N THR A 80 0.29 10.79 -11.69
CA THR A 80 0.95 11.98 -12.25
C THR A 80 1.57 12.82 -11.14
N GLN A 81 2.59 13.59 -11.48
CA GLN A 81 3.29 14.47 -10.53
C GLN A 81 2.49 15.71 -10.13
N ASN A 82 1.23 15.84 -10.56
CA ASN A 82 0.41 17.05 -10.42
C ASN A 82 1.15 18.33 -10.86
N LYS A 83 1.96 18.21 -11.91
CA LYS A 83 2.70 19.31 -12.52
C LYS A 83 2.45 19.25 -14.01
N MET A 84 2.02 20.37 -14.59
CA MET A 84 1.92 20.48 -16.04
C MET A 84 3.34 20.60 -16.63
N THR A 85 3.61 19.83 -17.67
CA THR A 85 4.93 19.77 -18.31
C THR A 85 4.71 19.64 -19.81
N VAL A 86 5.47 20.41 -20.58
CA VAL A 86 5.45 20.32 -22.05
C VAL A 86 5.97 18.94 -22.45
N LYS A 87 5.19 18.17 -23.21
CA LYS A 87 5.57 16.82 -23.64
C LYS A 87 6.07 16.78 -25.09
N GLU A 88 5.45 17.57 -25.94
CA GLU A 88 5.71 17.60 -27.37
C GLU A 88 5.65 19.03 -27.89
N ILE A 89 6.49 19.32 -28.88
CA ILE A 89 6.62 20.62 -29.55
C ILE A 89 6.47 20.36 -31.04
N ILE A 90 5.61 21.12 -31.70
CA ILE A 90 5.44 21.06 -33.16
C ILE A 90 6.18 22.23 -33.77
N PHE A 91 7.18 21.93 -34.60
CA PHE A 91 7.99 22.94 -35.28
C PHE A 91 8.32 22.45 -36.69
N ASN A 92 8.19 23.33 -37.70
CA ASN A 92 8.41 22.97 -39.11
C ASN A 92 7.69 21.68 -39.57
N ASN A 93 6.44 21.50 -39.15
CA ASN A 93 5.63 20.31 -39.47
C ASN A 93 6.17 18.98 -38.92
N GLU A 94 7.14 19.02 -38.00
CA GLU A 94 7.70 17.87 -37.29
C GLU A 94 7.35 17.95 -35.80
N ILE A 95 7.15 16.78 -35.19
CA ILE A 95 6.84 16.64 -33.76
C ILE A 95 8.11 16.24 -33.02
N PHE A 96 8.54 17.08 -32.09
CA PHE A 96 9.68 16.85 -31.22
C PHE A 96 9.20 16.53 -29.81
N LYS A 97 9.83 15.55 -29.15
CA LYS A 97 9.62 15.32 -27.70
C LYS A 97 10.38 16.37 -26.89
N GLU A 98 9.98 16.54 -25.63
CA GLU A 98 10.53 17.55 -24.71
C GLU A 98 12.07 17.61 -24.68
N ASN A 99 12.76 16.46 -24.78
CA ASN A 99 14.23 16.39 -24.72
C ASN A 99 14.92 16.43 -26.10
N ASP A 100 14.17 16.26 -27.19
CA ASP A 100 14.72 16.08 -28.55
C ASP A 100 14.73 17.39 -29.35
N PHE A 101 14.07 18.44 -28.85
CA PHE A 101 14.08 19.75 -29.49
C PHE A 101 15.42 20.47 -29.25
N ASN A 102 16.35 20.28 -30.17
CA ASN A 102 17.68 20.87 -30.08
C ASN A 102 17.66 22.34 -30.52
N TYR A 103 17.67 23.24 -29.53
CA TYR A 103 17.75 24.68 -29.75
C TYR A 103 19.17 25.07 -30.21
N GLN A 104 19.38 25.14 -31.53
CA GLN A 104 20.57 25.78 -32.08
C GLN A 104 20.26 27.25 -32.33
N GLN A 105 20.97 28.14 -31.64
CA GLN A 105 20.89 29.61 -31.80
C GLN A 105 21.11 30.07 -33.25
N ASN A 106 21.76 29.24 -34.06
CA ASN A 106 22.01 29.50 -35.47
C ASN A 106 20.73 29.43 -36.33
N ASN A 107 19.68 28.76 -35.87
CA ASN A 107 18.39 28.70 -36.55
C ASN A 107 17.47 29.82 -36.06
N LYS A 108 17.39 30.91 -36.83
CA LYS A 108 16.56 32.09 -36.50
C LYS A 108 15.09 31.74 -36.26
N ALA A 109 14.53 30.76 -36.98
CA ALA A 109 13.13 30.37 -36.82
C ALA A 109 12.86 29.71 -35.46
N ALA A 110 13.74 28.80 -35.04
CA ALA A 110 13.66 28.18 -33.71
C ALA A 110 13.90 29.21 -32.58
N PHE A 111 14.81 30.16 -32.81
CA PHE A 111 15.07 31.29 -31.90
C PHE A 111 13.82 32.14 -31.67
N HIS A 112 13.16 32.58 -32.74
CA HIS A 112 11.93 33.37 -32.63
C HIS A 112 10.79 32.57 -32.00
N PHE A 113 10.66 31.28 -32.33
CA PHE A 113 9.62 30.42 -31.75
C PHE A 113 9.71 30.33 -30.22
N ILE A 114 10.90 30.06 -29.67
CA ILE A 114 11.11 30.01 -28.21
C ILE A 114 10.89 31.39 -27.58
N ASN A 115 11.38 32.47 -28.21
CA ASN A 115 11.16 33.82 -27.68
C ASN A 115 9.69 34.23 -27.67
N CYS A 116 8.89 33.82 -28.66
CA CYS A 116 7.46 34.03 -28.61
C CYS A 116 6.82 33.30 -27.43
N LEU A 117 7.21 32.05 -27.17
CA LEU A 117 6.71 31.27 -26.03
C LEU A 117 7.10 31.90 -24.69
N THR A 118 8.30 32.47 -24.56
CA THR A 118 8.75 33.09 -23.30
C THR A 118 8.18 34.49 -23.09
N LEU A 119 8.11 35.31 -24.14
CA LEU A 119 7.60 36.68 -24.05
C LEU A 119 6.07 36.73 -23.94
N CYS A 120 5.36 35.77 -24.53
CA CYS A 120 3.91 35.65 -24.44
C CYS A 120 3.48 34.74 -23.27
N ASN A 121 4.27 34.70 -22.19
CA ASN A 121 3.94 33.96 -20.99
C ASN A 121 3.87 34.92 -19.79
N ASP A 122 2.81 34.81 -19.01
CA ASP A 122 2.57 35.58 -17.78
C ASP A 122 2.96 34.80 -16.52
N ALA A 123 3.65 33.66 -16.68
CA ALA A 123 4.17 32.88 -15.58
C ALA A 123 5.06 33.75 -14.68
N ILE A 124 4.57 33.97 -13.46
CA ILE A 124 5.32 34.64 -12.39
C ILE A 124 6.27 33.60 -11.81
N ASN A 125 7.57 33.91 -11.81
CA ASN A 125 8.65 33.04 -11.34
C ASN A 125 8.54 32.76 -9.83
#